data_AF-A0A0F9AT08-F1
#
_entry.id   AF-A0A0F9AT08-F1
#
_cell.length_a   1.000
_cell.length_b   1.000
_cell.length_c   1.000
_cell.angle_alpha   90.00
_cell.angle_beta   90.00
_cell.angle_gamma   90.00
#
_symmetry.space_group_name_H-M   'P 1'
#
loop_
_entity.id
_entity.type
_entity.pdbx_description
1 polymer ?
#
loop_
_entity_poly.entity_id
_entity_poly.type
_entity_poly.pdbx_seq_one_letter_code
_entity_poly.pdbx_strand_id
1 'polypeptide(L)' 'SYTKIKDILPDIINEFGSVISLGYDSVGMSEKRGFRKITYCLVCHSGDHNDTIVVVEEKIND' A
#
# COMPACT_ATOMS: atom_id res chain seq x y z
N SER A 1 -1.19 -15.83 -0.10
CA SER A 1 -1.39 -14.87 1.00
C SER A 1 -0.84 -13.53 0.58
N TYR A 2 -1.51 -12.42 0.94
CA TYR A 2 -1.12 -11.06 0.58
C TYR A 2 0.34 -10.74 0.97
N THR A 3 0.80 -11.27 2.11
CA THR A 3 2.20 -11.15 2.56
C THR A 3 3.20 -11.60 1.50
N LYS A 4 2.94 -12.72 0.81
CA LYS A 4 3.85 -13.25 -0.23
C LYS A 4 3.97 -12.30 -1.43
N ILE A 5 2.90 -11.59 -1.77
CA ILE A 5 2.94 -10.59 -2.85
C ILE A 5 3.79 -9.41 -2.41
N LYS A 6 3.56 -8.91 -1.18
CA LYS A 6 4.35 -7.82 -0.61
C LYS A 6 5.84 -8.15 -0.53
N ASP A 7 6.20 -9.40 -0.30
CA ASP A 7 7.61 -9.80 -0.21
C ASP A 7 8.33 -9.83 -1.57
N ILE A 8 7.61 -9.96 -2.69
CA ILE A 8 8.19 -10.05 -4.06
C ILE A 8 8.12 -8.70 -4.80
N LEU A 9 7.14 -7.84 -4.49
CA LEU A 9 6.98 -6.53 -5.12
C LEU A 9 8.23 -5.62 -5.11
N PRO A 10 9.09 -5.59 -4.06
CA PRO A 10 10.31 -4.81 -4.08
C PRO A 10 11.24 -5.15 -5.26
N ASP A 11 11.25 -6.41 -5.71
CA ASP A 11 12.12 -6.88 -6.79
C ASP A 11 11.55 -6.58 -8.19
N ILE A 12 10.25 -6.27 -8.28
CA ILE A 12 9.53 -6.00 -9.54
C ILE A 12 9.43 -4.50 -9.80
N ILE A 13 9.24 -3.70 -8.75
CA ILE A 13 8.97 -2.28 -8.85
C ILE A 13 10.28 -1.49 -9.01
N ASN A 14 10.30 -0.62 -10.02
CA ASN A 14 11.40 0.32 -10.25
C ASN A 14 11.55 1.31 -9.08
N GLU A 15 12.74 1.90 -8.95
CA GLU A 15 12.98 3.02 -8.06
C GLU A 15 11.92 4.12 -8.22
N PHE A 16 11.46 4.67 -7.08
CA PHE A 16 10.35 5.64 -7.01
C PHE A 16 9.00 5.15 -7.57
N GLY A 17 8.87 3.85 -7.86
CA GLY A 17 7.60 3.27 -8.28
C GLY A 17 6.58 3.25 -7.13
N SER A 18 5.31 3.48 -7.47
CA SER A 18 4.22 3.54 -6.49
C SER A 18 3.46 2.22 -6.35
N VAL A 19 3.04 1.90 -5.13
CA VAL A 19 2.09 0.84 -4.80
C VAL A 19 0.84 1.49 -4.21
N ILE A 20 -0.32 1.16 -4.78
CA ILE A 20 -1.63 1.63 -4.30
C ILE A 20 -2.40 0.41 -3.81
N SER A 21 -2.58 0.32 -2.49
CA SER A 21 -3.34 -0.76 -1.85
C SER A 21 -4.74 -0.28 -1.51
N LEU A 22 -5.76 -1.09 -1.81
CA LEU A 22 -7.15 -0.83 -1.44
C LEU A 22 -7.63 -1.96 -0.55
N GLY A 23 -8.04 -1.65 0.68
CA GLY A 23 -8.49 -2.66 1.62
C GLY A 23 -9.06 -2.09 2.91
N TYR A 24 -9.00 -2.88 3.98
CA TYR A 24 -9.57 -2.55 5.30
C TYR A 24 -8.49 -2.29 6.37
N ASP A 25 -7.21 -2.24 5.98
CA ASP A 25 -6.10 -1.92 6.86
C ASP A 25 -5.14 -0.92 6.22
N SER A 26 -4.46 -0.16 7.06
CA SER A 26 -3.49 0.84 6.65
C SER A 26 -2.05 0.32 6.72
N VAL A 27 -1.81 -1.00 6.78
CA VAL A 27 -0.46 -1.56 6.95
C VAL A 27 0.36 -1.40 5.67
N GLY A 28 -0.22 -1.78 4.52
CA GLY A 28 0.45 -1.65 3.22
C GLY A 28 1.76 -2.44 3.12
N MET A 29 2.75 -1.88 2.43
CA MET A 29 4.09 -2.41 2.18
C MET A 29 5.04 -2.19 3.36
N SER A 30 4.97 -1.02 4.01
CA SER A 30 5.83 -0.55 5.11
C SER A 30 7.31 -0.31 4.75
N GLU A 31 7.99 0.47 5.60
CA GLU A 31 9.43 0.77 5.47
C GLU A 31 10.31 -0.48 5.51
N LYS A 32 9.88 -1.54 6.21
CA LYS A 32 10.61 -2.83 6.26
C LYS A 32 10.79 -3.48 4.89
N ARG A 33 9.97 -3.11 3.89
CA ARG A 33 10.06 -3.59 2.51
C ARG A 33 10.62 -2.54 1.55
N GLY A 34 11.16 -1.44 2.07
CA GLY A 34 11.71 -0.34 1.26
C GLY A 34 10.66 0.63 0.71
N PHE A 35 9.51 0.76 1.38
CA PHE A 35 8.42 1.65 0.93
C PHE A 35 8.10 2.74 1.95
N ARG A 36 7.92 3.96 1.44
CA ARG A 36 7.50 5.15 2.17
C ARG A 36 6.01 5.40 1.94
N LYS A 37 5.24 5.69 3.00
CA LYS A 37 3.85 6.14 2.89
C LYS A 37 3.80 7.57 2.38
N ILE A 38 3.02 7.80 1.33
CA ILE A 38 2.84 9.11 0.71
C ILE A 38 1.55 9.76 1.17
N THR A 39 0.43 9.02 1.08
CA THR A 39 -0.87 9.53 1.48
C THR A 39 -1.86 8.40 1.74
N TYR A 40 -2.99 8.77 2.35
CA TYR A 40 -4.15 7.92 2.52
C TYR A 40 -5.38 8.58 1.92
N CYS A 41 -6.26 7.78 1.33
CA CYS A 41 -7.59 8.21 0.93
C CYS A 41 -8.62 7.25 1.50
N LEU A 42 -9.61 7.78 2.20
CA LEU A 42 -10.78 7.02 2.65
C LEU A 42 -11.86 7.17 1.60
N VAL A 43 -12.34 6.04 1.07
CA VAL A 43 -13.46 6.00 0.14
C VAL A 43 -14.66 5.47 0.89
N CYS A 44 -15.60 6.37 1.20
CA CYS A 44 -16.80 6.04 1.96
C CYS A 44 -17.83 5.31 1.10
N HIS A 45 -18.33 4.17 1.59
CA HIS A 45 -19.31 3.33 0.87
C HIS A 45 -20.75 3.46 1.37
N SER A 46 -21.02 4.47 2.21
CA SER A 46 -22.34 4.70 2.81
C SER A 46 -22.81 3.54 3.72
N GLY A 47 -24.11 3.51 4.05
CA GLY A 47 -24.65 2.86 5.25
C GLY A 47 -24.70 1.33 5.25
N ASP A 48 -23.54 0.70 5.45
CA ASP A 48 -23.26 -0.52 6.26
C ASP A 48 -22.06 -1.34 5.73
N HIS A 49 -21.15 -0.70 4.98
CA HIS A 49 -19.89 -1.31 4.56
C HIS A 49 -18.70 -0.53 5.12
N ASN A 50 -17.66 -1.24 5.56
CA ASN A 50 -16.41 -0.60 5.94
C ASN A 50 -15.91 0.26 4.76
N ASP A 51 -15.47 1.47 5.07
CA ASP A 51 -14.79 2.32 4.11
C ASP A 51 -13.57 1.61 3.53
N THR A 52 -13.26 1.90 2.27
CA THR A 52 -11.99 1.44 1.69
C THR A 52 -10.88 2.39 2.10
N ILE A 53 -9.87 1.84 2.76
CA ILE A 53 -8.61 2.52 3.03
C ILE A 53 -7.73 2.33 1.81
N VAL A 54 -7.47 3.43 1.10
CA VAL A 54 -6.47 3.51 0.04
C VAL A 54 -5.15 3.95 0.68
N VAL A 55 -4.11 3.13 0.53
CA VAL A 55 -2.75 3.43 0.97
C VAL A 55 -1.90 3.62 -0.26
N VAL A 56 -1.29 4.81 -0.41
CA VAL A 56 -0.32 5.09 -1.46
C VAL A 56 1.07 5.09 -0.87
N GLU A 57 1.92 4.21 -1.38
CA GLU A 57 3.30 4.03 -0.97
C GLU A 57 4.24 4.14 -2.16
N GLU A 58 5.47 4.59 -1.94
CA GLU A 58 6.50 4.75 -2.96
C GLU A 58 7.77 3.99 -2.55
N LYS A 59 8.40 3.29 -3.49
CA LYS A 59 9.68 2.63 -3.26
C LYS A 59 10.76 3.69 -3.04
N ILE A 60 11.49 3.56 -1.93
CA ILE A 60 12.58 4.45 -1.55
C ILE A 60 13.83 4.05 -2.36
N ASN A 61 14.67 5.02 -2.73
CA ASN A 61 16.03 4.70 -3.18
C ASN A 61 16.88 4.32 -1.99
N ASP A 62 17.45 3.12 -2.04
CA ASP A 62 18.61 2.77 -1.23
C ASP A 62 19.86 3.52 -1.72
#